data_AF-A0A848WCR1-F1
#
_entry.id   AF-A0A848WCR1-F1
#
_cell.length_a   1.000
_cell.length_b   1.000
_cell.length_c   1.000
_cell.angle_alpha   90.00
_cell.angle_beta   90.00
_cell.angle_gamma   90.00
#
_symmetry.space_group_name_H-M   'P 1'
#
loop_
_entity.id
_entity.type
_entity.pdbx_description
1 polymer ?
#
loop_
_entity_poly.entity_id
_entity_poly.type
_entity_poly.pdbx_seq_one_letter_code
_entity_poly.pdbx_strand_id
1 'polypeptide(L)'
;MTTGSPNLSLEEFTAALDNSTPPDGLDNALQALWYEARSSGPGATLPRKSIDDAMSDDWNRAHELVQRLRDERGRWVHGYLHRVEGDDDNARGWYKRAEQPFPTLSLADEWAQIAVALLAR
;
A
#
# COMPACT_ATOMS: atom_id res chain seq x y z
N MET A 1 5.16 1.00 22.93
CA MET A 1 3.69 1.15 23.00
C MET A 1 3.15 0.53 21.74
N THR A 2 2.57 -0.66 21.85
CA THR A 2 2.12 -1.45 20.70
C THR A 2 0.80 -0.85 20.23
N THR A 3 0.84 0.01 19.21
CA THR A 3 -0.38 0.43 18.50
C THR A 3 -0.84 -0.79 17.70
N GLY A 4 -1.71 -1.61 18.31
CA GLY A 4 -2.48 -2.59 17.57
C GLY A 4 -3.40 -1.82 16.62
N SER A 5 -3.39 -2.18 15.35
CA SER A 5 -4.32 -1.63 14.38
C SER A 5 -5.75 -1.83 14.89
N PRO A 6 -6.68 -0.89 14.66
CA PRO A 6 -8.09 -1.16 14.92
C PRO A 6 -8.52 -2.44 14.20
N ASN A 7 -9.45 -3.21 14.79
CA ASN A 7 -10.06 -4.37 14.13
C ASN A 7 -11.01 -3.87 13.02
N LEU A 8 -10.40 -3.33 11.96
CA LEU A 8 -11.03 -2.71 10.82
C LEU A 8 -11.13 -3.75 9.71
N SER A 9 -12.32 -3.96 9.17
CA SER A 9 -12.53 -4.86 8.03
C SER A 9 -11.97 -4.25 6.74
N LEU A 10 -11.73 -5.10 5.72
CA LEU A 10 -11.35 -4.61 4.40
C LEU A 10 -12.41 -3.66 3.82
N GLU A 11 -13.69 -3.95 4.04
CA GLU A 11 -14.80 -3.11 3.58
C GLU A 11 -14.74 -1.70 4.19
N GLU A 12 -14.55 -1.61 5.52
CA GLU A 12 -14.42 -0.32 6.20
C GLU A 12 -13.13 0.41 5.80
N PHE A 13 -12.03 -0.32 5.57
CA PHE A 13 -10.79 0.26 5.07
C PHE A 13 -10.94 0.84 3.66
N THR A 14 -11.63 0.14 2.75
CA THR A 14 -11.93 0.62 1.41
C THR A 14 -12.91 1.80 1.43
N ALA A 15 -13.98 1.74 2.24
CA ALA A 15 -14.92 2.85 2.39
C ALA A 15 -14.22 4.12 2.91
N ALA A 16 -13.19 3.97 3.73
CA ALA A 16 -12.44 5.09 4.24
C ALA A 16 -11.62 5.85 3.18
N LEU A 17 -11.48 5.34 1.95
CA LEU A 17 -10.76 6.05 0.87
C LEU A 17 -11.47 7.35 0.47
N ASP A 18 -12.77 7.48 0.73
CA ASP A 18 -13.53 8.72 0.50
C ASP A 18 -13.28 9.78 1.59
N ASN A 19 -12.59 9.43 2.68
CA ASN A 19 -12.27 10.37 3.76
C ASN A 19 -11.03 11.20 3.45
N SER A 20 -10.94 12.40 4.04
CA SER A 20 -9.76 13.27 3.88
C SER A 20 -8.51 12.78 4.62
N THR A 21 -8.64 11.86 5.58
CA THR A 21 -7.53 11.28 6.37
C THR A 21 -7.72 9.76 6.56
N PRO A 22 -6.63 8.99 6.72
CA PRO A 22 -6.73 7.55 6.99
C PRO A 22 -7.43 7.29 8.34
N PRO A 23 -8.09 6.12 8.51
CA PRO A 23 -8.65 5.72 9.79
C PRO A 23 -7.64 5.80 10.95
N ASP A 24 -8.13 6.23 12.12
CA ASP A 24 -7.30 6.38 13.32
C ASP A 24 -6.71 5.02 13.75
N GLY A 25 -5.46 5.05 14.19
CA GLY A 25 -4.78 3.85 14.73
C GLY A 25 -4.22 2.89 13.68
N LEU A 26 -4.38 3.18 12.38
CA LEU A 26 -3.67 2.43 11.34
C LEU A 26 -2.17 2.60 11.46
N ASP A 27 -1.42 1.50 11.32
CA ASP A 27 0.03 1.58 11.21
C ASP A 27 0.46 2.26 9.88
N ASN A 28 1.71 2.71 9.82
CA ASN A 28 2.22 3.44 8.66
C ASN A 28 2.19 2.63 7.35
N ALA A 29 2.21 1.29 7.40
CA ALA A 29 2.14 0.46 6.20
C ALA A 29 0.71 0.45 5.64
N LEU A 30 -0.31 0.33 6.50
CA LEU A 30 -1.72 0.47 6.11
C LEU A 30 -2.05 1.89 5.66
N GLN A 31 -1.52 2.92 6.33
CA GLN A 31 -1.68 4.30 5.87
C GLN A 31 -1.09 4.49 4.46
N ALA A 32 0.07 3.89 4.16
CA ALA A 32 0.68 4.01 2.85
C ALA A 32 -0.19 3.37 1.74
N LEU A 33 -0.75 2.18 1.99
CA LEU A 33 -1.69 1.54 1.05
C LEU A 33 -2.97 2.36 0.84
N TRP A 34 -3.45 3.04 1.90
CA TRP A 34 -4.62 3.91 1.82
C TRP A 34 -4.34 5.14 0.97
N TYR A 35 -3.20 5.80 1.18
CA TYR A 35 -2.79 6.97 0.39
C TYR A 35 -2.55 6.60 -1.08
N GLU A 36 -1.93 5.45 -1.36
CA GLU A 36 -1.77 4.98 -2.74
C GLU A 36 -3.12 4.81 -3.44
N ALA A 37 -4.04 4.06 -2.81
CA ALA A 37 -5.36 3.78 -3.37
C ALA A 37 -6.21 5.05 -3.56
N ARG A 38 -5.98 6.12 -2.80
CA ARG A 38 -6.63 7.42 -3.04
C ARG A 38 -6.07 8.15 -4.25
N SER A 39 -4.78 7.98 -4.53
CA SER A 39 -4.13 8.63 -5.67
C SER A 39 -4.49 7.99 -7.00
N SER A 40 -4.74 6.68 -7.02
CA SER A 40 -4.84 5.88 -8.25
C SER A 40 -6.16 5.08 -8.37
N GLY A 41 -6.96 5.03 -7.29
CA GLY A 41 -8.03 4.07 -7.08
C GLY A 41 -7.49 2.77 -6.44
N PRO A 42 -8.26 2.07 -5.58
CA PRO A 42 -7.82 0.80 -5.01
C PRO A 42 -7.56 -0.20 -6.13
N GLY A 43 -6.29 -0.56 -6.32
CA GLY A 43 -5.92 -1.53 -7.33
C GLY A 43 -5.93 -1.03 -8.77
N ALA A 44 -5.59 0.25 -8.99
CA ALA A 44 -5.60 0.91 -10.29
C ALA A 44 -5.31 -0.03 -11.47
N THR A 45 -6.32 -0.20 -12.33
CA THR A 45 -6.31 -1.06 -13.53
C THR A 45 -5.39 -0.52 -14.64
N LEU A 46 -4.75 0.62 -14.42
CA LEU A 46 -3.81 1.20 -15.37
C LEU A 46 -2.40 0.74 -15.03
N PRO A 47 -1.74 -0.08 -15.87
CA PRO A 47 -0.35 -0.48 -15.66
C PRO A 47 0.65 0.65 -15.93
N ARG A 48 0.24 1.92 -15.76
CA ARG A 48 1.11 3.06 -15.95
C ARG A 48 0.59 4.25 -15.18
N LYS A 49 1.19 4.47 -14.01
CA LYS A 49 1.20 5.76 -13.30
C LYS A 49 1.20 6.92 -14.30
N SER A 50 0.16 7.75 -14.28
CA SER A 50 0.16 8.98 -15.06
C SER A 50 1.10 9.99 -14.39
N ILE A 51 1.52 11.02 -15.13
CA ILE A 51 2.35 12.07 -14.54
C ILE A 51 1.59 12.82 -13.42
N ASP A 52 0.27 12.87 -13.49
CA ASP A 52 -0.59 13.51 -12.49
C ASP A 52 -0.62 12.68 -11.20
N ASP A 53 -0.72 11.35 -11.30
CA ASP A 53 -0.68 10.46 -10.13
C ASP A 53 0.69 10.53 -9.42
N ALA A 54 1.78 10.63 -10.20
CA ALA A 54 3.12 10.78 -9.65
C ALA A 54 3.35 12.06 -8.86
N MET A 55 2.59 13.10 -9.20
CA MET A 55 2.67 14.40 -8.57
C MET A 55 1.61 14.59 -7.48
N SER A 56 0.78 13.56 -7.23
CA SER A 56 -0.20 13.58 -6.15
C SER A 56 0.47 13.61 -4.78
N ASP A 57 -0.05 14.47 -3.89
CA ASP A 57 0.36 14.52 -2.50
C ASP A 57 0.15 13.17 -1.80
N ASP A 58 -0.93 12.45 -2.15
CA ASP A 58 -1.23 11.14 -1.58
C ASP A 58 -0.18 10.10 -2.01
N TRP A 59 0.25 10.10 -3.28
CA TRP A 59 1.32 9.21 -3.77
C TRP A 59 2.66 9.46 -3.06
N ASN A 60 3.06 10.74 -2.99
CA ASN A 60 4.29 11.14 -2.30
C ASN A 60 4.25 10.72 -0.83
N ARG A 61 3.08 10.88 -0.19
CA ARG A 61 2.87 10.48 1.19
C ARG A 61 2.98 8.97 1.39
N ALA A 62 2.43 8.17 0.48
CA ALA A 62 2.55 6.71 0.52
C ALA A 62 4.02 6.26 0.49
N HIS A 63 4.81 6.78 -0.45
CA HIS A 63 6.25 6.49 -0.53
C HIS A 63 7.02 6.94 0.70
N GLU A 64 6.75 8.15 1.19
CA GLU A 64 7.38 8.69 2.39
C GLU A 64 7.16 7.83 3.64
N LEU A 65 5.97 7.24 3.79
CA LEU A 65 5.65 6.37 4.91
C LEU A 65 6.45 5.07 4.84
N VAL A 66 6.45 4.38 3.69
CA VAL A 66 7.17 3.10 3.54
C VAL A 66 8.68 3.26 3.53
N GLN A 67 9.21 4.38 3.02
CA GLN A 67 10.65 4.67 3.05
C GLN A 67 11.21 4.78 4.48
N ARG A 68 10.37 5.19 5.44
CA ARG A 68 10.76 5.29 6.86
C ARG A 68 10.62 3.95 7.60
N LEU A 69 9.79 3.04 7.09
CA LEU A 69 9.63 1.71 7.65
C LEU A 69 10.81 0.81 7.27
N ARG A 70 11.32 0.10 8.27
CA ARG A 70 12.45 -0.84 8.12
C ARG A 70 12.02 -2.28 8.39
N ASP A 71 10.74 -2.52 8.70
CA ASP A 71 10.17 -3.85 8.98
C ASP A 71 9.65 -4.52 7.69
N GLU A 72 9.26 -5.79 7.79
CA GLU A 72 8.76 -6.58 6.66
C GLU A 72 7.51 -5.97 6.03
N ARG A 73 6.65 -5.34 6.84
CA ARG A 73 5.40 -4.72 6.37
C ARG A 73 5.67 -3.55 5.44
N GLY A 74 6.53 -2.63 5.88
CA GLY A 74 6.92 -1.50 5.06
C GLY A 74 7.60 -1.95 3.77
N ARG A 75 8.45 -2.98 3.84
CA ARG A 75 9.10 -3.55 2.65
C ARG A 75 8.10 -4.20 1.70
N TRP A 76 7.08 -4.88 2.22
CA TRP A 76 6.04 -5.50 1.38
C TRP A 76 5.24 -4.43 0.64
N VAL A 77 4.75 -3.41 1.36
CA VAL A 77 4.01 -2.30 0.74
C VAL A 77 4.90 -1.53 -0.25
N HIS A 78 6.19 -1.31 0.06
CA HIS A 78 7.12 -0.66 -0.87
C HIS A 78 7.29 -1.47 -2.17
N GLY A 79 7.35 -2.80 -2.06
CA GLY A 79 7.36 -3.68 -3.23
C GLY A 79 6.11 -3.52 -4.09
N TYR A 80 4.94 -3.43 -3.46
CA TYR A 80 3.68 -3.15 -4.15
C TYR A 80 3.66 -1.74 -4.80
N LEU A 81 4.17 -0.69 -4.15
CA LEU A 81 4.23 0.64 -4.79
C LEU A 81 5.06 0.60 -6.07
N HIS A 82 6.20 -0.09 -6.09
CA HIS A 82 6.99 -0.26 -7.31
C HIS A 82 6.29 -1.10 -8.38
N ARG A 83 5.42 -2.05 -8.00
CA ARG A 83 4.53 -2.75 -8.95
C ARG A 83 3.58 -1.77 -9.64
N VAL A 84 2.98 -0.86 -8.89
CA VAL A 84 2.09 0.19 -9.42
C VAL A 84 2.85 1.12 -10.37
N GLU A 85 4.13 1.42 -10.09
CA GLU A 85 5.01 2.19 -10.99
C GLU A 85 5.40 1.44 -12.27
N GLY A 86 5.25 0.12 -12.31
CA GLY A 86 5.76 -0.74 -13.38
C GLY A 86 7.27 -1.06 -13.27
N ASP A 87 7.88 -0.81 -12.11
CA ASP A 87 9.28 -1.14 -11.80
C ASP A 87 9.38 -2.51 -11.13
N ASP A 88 9.09 -3.56 -11.91
CA ASP A 88 9.07 -4.95 -11.42
C ASP A 88 10.43 -5.41 -10.87
N ASP A 89 11.55 -4.92 -11.40
CA ASP A 89 12.89 -5.32 -10.95
C ASP A 89 13.17 -4.81 -9.54
N ASN A 90 12.81 -3.57 -9.25
CA ASN A 90 12.95 -3.00 -7.91
C ASN A 90 11.92 -3.63 -6.95
N ALA A 91 10.68 -3.81 -7.41
CA ALA A 91 9.64 -4.50 -6.65
C ALA A 91 10.10 -5.87 -6.16
N ARG A 92 10.69 -6.71 -7.04
CA ARG A 92 11.26 -8.03 -6.67
C ARG A 92 12.28 -7.92 -5.54
N GLY A 93 13.12 -6.89 -5.57
CA GLY A 93 14.08 -6.61 -4.51
C GLY A 93 13.42 -6.36 -3.17
N TRP A 94 12.32 -5.62 -3.13
CA TRP A 94 11.58 -5.34 -1.90
C TRP A 94 10.78 -6.55 -1.40
N TYR A 95 10.11 -7.26 -2.30
CA TYR A 95 9.41 -8.53 -2.01
C TYR A 95 10.33 -9.55 -1.34
N LYS A 96 11.54 -9.74 -1.91
CA LYS A 96 12.56 -10.61 -1.31
C LYS A 96 12.95 -10.17 0.10
N ARG A 97 13.10 -8.86 0.34
CA ARG A 97 13.44 -8.33 1.67
C ARG A 97 12.26 -8.40 2.65
N ALA A 98 11.02 -8.44 2.16
CA ALA A 98 9.83 -8.62 2.95
C ALA A 98 9.51 -10.09 3.25
N GLU A 99 10.32 -11.02 2.73
CA GLU A 99 10.08 -12.47 2.80
C GLU A 99 8.73 -12.88 2.19
N GLN A 100 8.28 -12.14 1.17
CA GLN A 100 7.05 -12.40 0.44
C GLN A 100 7.36 -12.89 -0.99
N PRO A 101 6.58 -13.83 -1.54
CA PRO A 101 6.71 -14.22 -2.94
C PRO A 101 6.34 -13.04 -3.85
N PHE A 102 7.00 -12.94 -5.00
CA PHE A 102 6.58 -11.96 -6.01
C PHE A 102 5.22 -12.38 -6.58
N PRO A 103 4.21 -11.50 -6.57
CA PRO A 103 2.84 -11.88 -6.86
C PRO A 103 2.62 -12.11 -8.34
N THR A 104 1.65 -12.99 -8.65
CA THR A 104 1.09 -13.18 -10.00
C THR A 104 -0.33 -12.62 -10.11
N LEU A 105 -0.74 -11.84 -9.11
CA LEU A 105 -2.06 -11.23 -8.98
C LEU A 105 -2.16 -9.97 -9.83
N SER A 106 -3.41 -9.54 -10.09
CA SER A 106 -3.66 -8.17 -10.54
C SER A 106 -3.26 -7.17 -9.43
N LEU A 107 -2.99 -5.91 -9.78
CA LEU A 107 -2.68 -4.88 -8.76
C LEU A 107 -3.81 -4.73 -7.73
N ALA A 108 -5.06 -4.87 -8.15
CA ALA A 108 -6.22 -4.84 -7.26
C ALA A 108 -6.27 -6.02 -6.29
N ASP A 109 -6.10 -7.24 -6.78
CA ASP A 109 -6.10 -8.42 -5.93
C ASP A 109 -4.87 -8.42 -4.99
N GLU A 110 -3.73 -7.94 -5.47
CA GLU A 110 -2.51 -7.74 -4.70
C GLU A 110 -2.74 -6.73 -3.56
N TRP A 111 -3.29 -5.55 -3.86
CA TRP A 111 -3.63 -4.54 -2.85
C TRP A 111 -4.56 -5.10 -1.77
N ALA A 112 -5.64 -5.77 -2.18
CA ALA A 112 -6.60 -6.36 -1.26
C ALA A 112 -5.97 -7.45 -0.38
N GLN A 113 -5.12 -8.30 -0.95
CA GLN A 113 -4.39 -9.32 -0.19
C GLN A 113 -3.49 -8.70 0.88
N ILE A 114 -2.73 -7.66 0.52
CA ILE A 114 -1.84 -7.00 1.47
C ILE A 114 -2.67 -6.32 2.57
N ALA A 115 -3.71 -5.58 2.20
CA ALA A 115 -4.59 -4.90 3.16
C ALA A 115 -5.18 -5.90 4.17
N VAL A 116 -5.76 -7.01 3.71
CA VAL A 116 -6.30 -8.06 4.59
C VAL A 116 -5.22 -8.63 5.52
N ALA A 117 -4.04 -8.95 4.99
CA ALA A 117 -2.96 -9.53 5.79
C ALA A 117 -2.41 -8.57 6.85
N LEU A 118 -2.43 -7.26 6.58
CA LEU A 118 -2.00 -6.23 7.52
C LEU A 118 -3.09 -5.86 8.55
N LEU A 119 -4.37 -5.94 8.18
CA LEU A 119 -5.52 -5.66 9.06
C LEU A 119 -5.80 -6.76 10.07
N ALA A 120 -5.53 -8.04 9.73
CA ALA A 120 -5.84 -9.20 10.57
C ALA A 120 -4.89 -9.41 11.78
N ARG A 121 -4.31 -8.34 12.33
CA ARG A 121 -3.14 -8.39 13.23
C ARG A 121 -3.41 -7.89 14.63
#